data_AF-A0A640XU39-F1
#
_entry.id   AF-A0A640XU39-F1
#
_cell.length_a   1.000
_cell.length_b   1.000
_cell.length_c   1.000
_cell.angle_alpha   90.00
_cell.angle_beta   90.00
_cell.angle_gamma   90.00
#
_symmetry.space_group_name_H-M   'P 1'
#
loop_
_entity.id
_entity.type
_entity.pdbx_description
1 polymer ?
#
loop_
_entity_poly.entity_id
_entity_poly.type
_entity_poly.pdbx_seq_one_letter_code
_entity_poly.pdbx_strand_id
1 'polypeptide(L)'
;ARWAATAGVALDVAGADDPALEDRLAELADPARADALARACSRAFPGNGAADAADLVVRMVGGERPAPRVRDRRRLNRWLRLSSHRVGPSLPLVAALGARDLARHPERRSPYLAVLAMGVPAGELATRLTAATADLPRERVLVLTDSTDFATLRRLGVAFELLPRWPDRGRRAGAGPEEIRARVRVLLAGRRPLRALSVGQHGAELLGIEDGAEPGRGTGS
;
A
#
# COMPACT_ATOMS: atom_id res chain seq x y z
N ALA A 1 20.97 6.82 -6.90
CA ALA A 1 22.01 5.82 -7.21
C ALA A 1 23.35 6.54 -7.37
N ARG A 2 23.61 7.23 -8.49
CA ARG A 2 24.80 8.08 -8.73
C ARG A 2 25.33 8.88 -7.53
N TRP A 3 24.53 9.75 -6.90
CA TRP A 3 25.01 10.52 -5.73
C TRP A 3 25.48 9.63 -4.57
N ALA A 4 24.78 8.52 -4.29
CA ALA A 4 25.13 7.60 -3.21
C ALA A 4 26.43 6.82 -3.51
N ALA A 5 26.65 6.48 -4.78
CA ALA A 5 27.90 5.89 -5.23
C ALA A 5 29.06 6.90 -5.17
N THR A 6 28.84 8.15 -5.61
CA THR A 6 29.83 9.23 -5.48
C THR A 6 30.18 9.52 -4.02
N ALA A 7 29.21 9.46 -3.11
CA ALA A 7 29.42 9.60 -1.68
C ALA A 7 30.04 8.35 -1.02
N GLY A 8 30.26 7.27 -1.78
CA GLY A 8 30.84 6.01 -1.27
C GLY A 8 29.93 5.28 -0.28
N VAL A 9 28.63 5.51 -0.35
CA VAL A 9 27.62 4.93 0.57
C VAL A 9 26.71 3.89 -0.11
N ALA A 10 26.89 3.66 -1.40
CA ALA A 10 26.21 2.61 -2.16
C ALA A 10 27.05 2.16 -3.36
N LEU A 11 26.70 1.03 -3.96
CA LEU A 11 27.18 0.61 -5.27
C LEU A 11 26.18 1.08 -6.33
N ASP A 12 26.68 1.64 -7.45
CA ASP A 12 25.83 2.07 -8.57
C ASP A 12 25.60 0.87 -9.50
N VAL A 13 24.34 0.68 -9.89
CA VAL A 13 23.92 -0.26 -10.94
C VAL A 13 22.86 0.45 -11.79
N ALA A 14 22.93 0.28 -13.10
CA ALA A 14 22.06 0.97 -14.05
C ALA A 14 20.62 0.44 -14.02
N GLY A 15 20.43 -0.81 -13.61
CA GLY A 15 19.13 -1.48 -13.55
C GLY A 15 19.24 -2.95 -13.17
N ALA A 16 18.11 -3.66 -13.18
CA ALA A 16 18.08 -5.10 -12.88
C ALA A 16 18.74 -5.96 -13.96
N ASP A 17 18.77 -5.48 -15.20
CA ASP A 17 19.38 -6.16 -16.35
C ASP A 17 20.86 -5.75 -16.55
N ASP A 18 21.44 -5.02 -15.59
CA ASP A 18 22.84 -4.60 -15.66
C ASP A 18 23.75 -5.82 -15.44
N PRO A 19 24.63 -6.18 -16.40
CA PRO A 19 25.52 -7.32 -16.24
C PRO A 19 26.47 -7.18 -15.04
N ALA A 20 26.72 -5.96 -14.55
CA ALA A 20 27.52 -5.74 -13.34
C ALA A 20 26.77 -6.05 -12.04
N LEU A 21 25.46 -6.28 -12.08
CA LEU A 21 24.63 -6.47 -10.88
C LEU A 21 25.10 -7.66 -10.04
N GLU A 22 25.40 -8.79 -10.68
CA GLU A 22 25.82 -10.01 -9.99
C GLU A 22 27.14 -9.80 -9.23
N ASP A 23 28.12 -9.17 -9.87
CA ASP A 23 29.40 -8.82 -9.25
C ASP A 23 29.22 -7.84 -8.07
N ARG A 24 28.31 -6.87 -8.20
CA ARG A 24 28.01 -5.91 -7.11
C ARG A 24 27.30 -6.57 -5.93
N LEU A 25 26.44 -7.57 -6.20
CA LEU A 25 25.83 -8.36 -5.14
C LEU A 25 26.84 -9.26 -4.44
N ALA A 26 27.79 -9.84 -5.18
CA ALA A 26 28.91 -10.58 -4.60
C ALA A 26 29.82 -9.67 -3.75
N GLU A 27 30.09 -8.45 -4.22
CA GLU A 27 30.82 -7.42 -3.47
C GLU A 27 30.11 -7.05 -2.15
N LEU A 28 28.78 -7.02 -2.15
CA LEU A 28 27.97 -6.79 -0.93
C LEU A 28 27.89 -8.01 -0.02
N ALA A 29 28.08 -9.22 -0.55
CA ALA A 29 28.12 -10.44 0.23
C ALA A 29 29.41 -10.57 1.06
N ASP A 30 30.48 -9.85 0.70
CA ASP A 30 31.68 -9.71 1.53
C ASP A 30 31.37 -8.88 2.80
N PRO A 31 31.46 -9.47 4.01
CA PRO A 31 31.18 -8.79 5.26
C PRO A 31 32.04 -7.55 5.49
N ALA A 32 33.33 -7.58 5.10
CA ALA A 32 34.23 -6.46 5.30
C ALA A 32 33.80 -5.24 4.46
N ARG A 33 33.28 -5.50 3.26
CA ARG A 33 32.78 -4.48 2.36
C ARG A 33 31.45 -3.91 2.83
N ALA A 34 30.51 -4.77 3.23
CA ALA A 34 29.22 -4.35 3.78
C ALA A 34 29.41 -3.43 4.99
N ASP A 35 30.32 -3.80 5.90
CA ASP A 35 30.70 -3.02 7.07
C ASP A 35 31.28 -1.64 6.71
N ALA A 36 32.14 -1.58 5.69
CA ALA A 36 32.73 -0.33 5.24
C ALA A 36 31.66 0.64 4.70
N LEU A 37 30.71 0.13 3.91
CA LEU A 37 29.58 0.90 3.39
C LEU A 37 28.65 1.36 4.50
N ALA A 38 28.36 0.50 5.48
CA ALA A 38 27.55 0.86 6.65
C ALA A 38 28.16 2.02 7.44
N ARG A 39 29.49 1.98 7.69
CA ARG A 39 30.22 3.07 8.34
C ARG A 39 30.21 4.35 7.51
N ALA A 40 30.38 4.25 6.20
CA ALA A 40 30.32 5.41 5.30
C ALA A 40 28.92 6.05 5.30
N CYS A 41 27.86 5.25 5.20
CA CYS A 41 26.45 5.68 5.36
C CYS A 41 26.23 6.45 6.66
N SER A 42 26.69 5.89 7.79
CA SER A 42 26.53 6.48 9.11
C SER A 42 27.22 7.84 9.24
N ARG A 43 28.43 7.98 8.66
CA ARG A 43 29.16 9.25 8.65
C ARG A 43 28.54 10.30 7.75
N ALA A 44 28.05 9.90 6.58
CA ALA A 44 27.45 10.83 5.63
C ALA A 44 26.13 11.41 6.16
N PHE A 45 25.36 10.64 6.96
CA PHE A 45 24.06 11.06 7.50
C PHE A 45 23.88 10.61 8.96
N PRO A 46 24.49 11.31 9.94
CA PRO A 46 24.28 10.99 11.34
C PRO A 46 22.81 11.25 11.73
N GLY A 47 22.02 10.17 11.87
CA GLY A 47 20.64 10.22 12.35
C GLY A 47 19.55 9.70 11.38
N ASN A 48 19.89 9.25 10.17
CA ASN A 48 18.90 8.69 9.22
C ASN A 48 18.52 7.22 9.50
N GLY A 49 19.09 6.59 10.54
CA GLY A 49 18.86 5.18 10.86
C GLY A 49 19.56 4.20 9.92
N ALA A 50 20.48 4.64 9.06
CA ALA A 50 21.19 3.76 8.12
C ALA A 50 22.08 2.72 8.82
N ALA A 51 22.68 3.06 9.96
CA ALA A 51 23.42 2.10 10.77
C ALA A 51 22.49 0.99 11.31
N ASP A 52 21.35 1.38 11.88
CA ASP A 52 20.32 0.45 12.36
C ASP A 52 19.76 -0.43 11.23
N ALA A 53 19.65 0.12 10.01
CA ALA A 53 19.20 -0.61 8.82
C ALA A 53 20.26 -1.58 8.28
N ALA A 54 21.54 -1.18 8.27
CA ALA A 54 22.65 -2.05 7.89
C ALA A 54 22.78 -3.25 8.86
N ASP A 55 22.72 -2.98 10.16
CA ASP A 55 22.71 -4.04 11.20
C ASP A 55 21.53 -4.99 11.02
N LEU A 56 20.35 -4.49 10.64
CA LEU A 56 19.18 -5.32 10.37
C LEU A 56 19.40 -6.26 9.17
N VAL A 57 20.02 -5.78 8.09
CA VAL A 57 20.33 -6.58 6.90
C VAL A 57 21.34 -7.68 7.24
N VAL A 58 22.43 -7.35 7.94
CA VAL A 58 23.42 -8.33 8.40
C VAL A 58 22.77 -9.44 9.22
N ARG A 59 21.89 -9.09 10.16
CA ARG A 59 21.17 -10.06 10.99
C ARG A 59 20.19 -10.94 10.20
N MET A 60 19.51 -10.38 9.20
CA MET A 60 18.63 -11.15 8.32
C MET A 60 19.40 -12.15 7.45
N VAL A 61 20.57 -11.76 6.94
CA VAL A 61 21.48 -12.67 6.21
C VAL A 61 22.01 -13.77 7.13
N GLY A 62 22.26 -13.45 8.40
CA GLY A 62 22.60 -14.42 9.44
C GLY A 62 21.45 -15.31 9.92
N GLY A 63 20.23 -15.17 9.36
CA GLY A 63 19.07 -15.99 9.71
C GLY A 63 18.36 -15.59 11.01
N GLU A 64 18.74 -14.48 11.65
CA GLU A 64 18.08 -14.01 12.86
C GLU A 64 16.75 -13.32 12.56
N ARG A 65 15.70 -13.66 13.33
CA ARG A 65 14.44 -12.91 13.36
C ARG A 65 14.46 -11.89 14.51
N PRO A 66 14.46 -10.58 14.25
CA PRO A 66 14.49 -9.60 15.32
C PRO A 66 13.17 -9.53 16.09
N ALA A 67 13.22 -9.66 17.42
CA ALA A 67 12.09 -9.37 18.29
C ALA A 67 11.83 -7.84 18.37
N PRO A 68 10.56 -7.38 18.35
CA PRO A 68 10.25 -5.96 18.36
C PRO A 68 10.55 -5.33 19.73
N ARG A 69 11.48 -4.37 19.77
CA ARG A 69 11.65 -3.50 20.95
C ARG A 69 10.52 -2.46 21.00
N VAL A 70 9.70 -2.55 22.05
CA VAL A 70 8.70 -1.52 22.40
C VAL A 70 9.47 -0.28 22.87
N ARG A 71 9.33 0.85 22.16
CA ARG A 71 9.93 2.13 22.57
C ARG A 71 8.84 3.15 22.89
N ASP A 72 9.08 3.87 23.98
CA ASP A 72 8.21 4.85 24.61
C ASP A 72 7.77 5.97 23.65
N ARG A 73 6.46 6.04 23.38
CA ARG A 73 5.80 6.95 22.42
C ARG A 73 6.04 8.43 22.73
N ARG A 74 6.46 8.76 23.96
CA ARG A 74 6.63 10.16 24.42
C ARG A 74 7.77 10.92 23.72
N ARG A 75 8.82 10.22 23.27
CA ARG A 75 9.97 10.88 22.61
C ARG A 75 9.72 11.22 21.13
N LEU A 76 8.94 10.40 20.41
CA LEU A 76 8.62 10.61 18.99
C LEU A 76 7.72 11.84 18.79
N ASN A 77 6.70 11.99 19.65
CA ASN A 77 5.81 13.16 19.63
C ASN A 77 6.55 14.47 19.97
N ARG A 78 7.57 14.42 20.82
CA ARG A 78 8.40 15.58 21.15
C ARG A 78 9.30 16.00 19.98
N TRP A 79 9.82 15.03 19.24
CA TRP A 79 10.71 15.28 18.09
C TRP A 79 9.94 15.79 16.86
N LEU A 80 8.75 15.25 16.59
CA LEU A 80 7.84 15.76 15.54
C LEU A 80 7.32 17.18 15.85
N ARG A 81 7.22 17.55 17.12
CA ARG A 81 6.90 18.92 17.55
C ARG A 81 8.06 19.90 17.34
N LEU A 82 9.30 19.42 17.40
CA LEU A 82 10.51 20.24 17.22
C LEU A 82 10.95 20.35 15.75
N SER A 83 10.42 19.51 14.86
CA SER A 83 10.61 19.63 13.40
C SER A 83 9.70 20.68 12.75
N SER A 84 9.28 21.71 13.50
CA SER A 84 8.46 22.83 13.04
C SER A 84 9.24 23.83 12.17
N HIS A 85 9.89 23.35 11.12
CA HIS A 85 10.28 24.21 10.01
C HIS A 85 9.05 24.47 9.12
N ARG A 86 9.05 25.60 8.39
CA ARG A 86 7.96 26.08 7.52
C ARG A 86 7.53 25.10 6.42
N VAL A 87 8.29 24.03 6.23
CA VAL A 87 8.05 22.91 5.32
C VAL A 87 8.00 21.70 6.24
N GLY A 88 6.83 21.04 6.34
CA GLY A 88 6.60 19.94 7.29
C GLY A 88 7.56 18.76 7.13
N PRO A 89 7.37 17.66 7.89
CA PRO A 89 8.23 16.48 7.79
C PRO A 89 8.40 16.08 6.32
N SER A 90 9.63 15.86 5.90
CA SER A 90 9.92 15.54 4.50
C SER A 90 9.14 14.30 4.08
N LEU A 91 8.60 14.30 2.85
CA LEU A 91 7.86 13.16 2.27
C LEU A 91 8.55 11.80 2.51
N PRO A 92 9.89 11.68 2.41
CA PRO A 92 10.60 10.45 2.74
C PRO A 92 10.42 9.97 4.19
N LEU A 93 10.41 10.88 5.17
CA LEU A 93 10.20 10.54 6.58
C LEU A 93 8.76 10.09 6.84
N VAL A 94 7.79 10.78 6.24
CA VAL A 94 6.37 10.37 6.31
C VAL A 94 6.17 8.99 5.68
N ALA A 95 6.81 8.73 4.53
CA ALA A 95 6.79 7.43 3.88
C ALA A 95 7.46 6.34 4.73
N ALA A 96 8.61 6.62 5.35
CA ALA A 96 9.31 5.67 6.22
C ALA A 96 8.53 5.35 7.50
N LEU A 97 7.90 6.36 8.11
CA LEU A 97 7.02 6.19 9.26
C LEU A 97 5.76 5.41 8.88
N GLY A 98 5.15 5.71 7.73
CA GLY A 98 4.03 4.97 7.17
C GLY A 98 4.39 3.51 6.88
N ALA A 99 5.52 3.25 6.21
CA ALA A 99 5.99 1.90 5.92
C ALA A 99 6.25 1.09 7.20
N ARG A 100 6.86 1.72 8.21
CA ARG A 100 7.11 1.11 9.52
C ARG A 100 5.84 0.86 10.31
N ASP A 101 4.88 1.79 10.30
CA ASP A 101 3.58 1.61 10.94
C ASP A 101 2.83 0.46 10.29
N LEU A 102 2.81 0.41 8.96
CA LEU A 102 2.18 -0.66 8.19
C LEU A 102 2.87 -2.03 8.35
N ALA A 103 4.18 -2.06 8.61
CA ALA A 103 4.90 -3.30 8.92
C ALA A 103 4.57 -3.84 10.31
N ARG A 104 4.23 -2.96 11.26
CA ARG A 104 3.91 -3.31 12.66
C ARG A 104 2.43 -3.53 12.90
N HIS A 105 1.60 -2.89 12.09
CA HIS A 105 0.15 -2.94 12.12
C HIS A 105 -0.37 -3.36 10.74
N PRO A 106 -0.11 -4.60 10.29
CA PRO A 106 -0.54 -5.07 8.98
C PRO A 106 -2.07 -5.00 8.81
N GLU A 107 -2.84 -5.06 9.90
CA GLU A 107 -4.30 -4.87 9.92
C GLU A 107 -4.74 -3.47 9.43
N ARG A 108 -3.84 -2.49 9.44
CA ARG A 108 -4.08 -1.14 8.88
C ARG A 108 -3.87 -1.07 7.37
N ARG A 109 -3.22 -2.08 6.75
CA ARG A 109 -3.14 -2.20 5.28
C ARG A 109 -4.46 -2.68 4.67
N SER A 110 -5.25 -3.40 5.45
CA SER A 110 -6.46 -4.04 4.96
C SER A 110 -7.64 -3.07 5.04
N PRO A 111 -8.30 -2.76 3.89
CA PRO A 111 -9.55 -2.02 3.92
C PRO A 111 -10.55 -2.78 4.79
N TYR A 112 -11.37 -2.05 5.54
CA TYR A 112 -12.46 -2.67 6.28
C TYR A 112 -13.55 -3.17 5.34
N LEU A 113 -13.84 -2.37 4.30
CA LEU A 113 -14.89 -2.63 3.33
C LEU A 113 -14.34 -2.45 1.91
N ALA A 114 -14.60 -3.44 1.06
CA ALA A 114 -14.54 -3.28 -0.39
C ALA A 114 -15.95 -3.03 -0.95
N VAL A 115 -16.13 -1.93 -1.68
CA VAL A 115 -17.40 -1.60 -2.33
C VAL A 115 -17.25 -1.80 -3.84
N LEU A 116 -18.06 -2.68 -4.43
CA LEU A 116 -18.13 -2.86 -5.87
C LEU A 116 -19.22 -1.93 -6.43
N ALA A 117 -18.78 -0.87 -7.09
CA ALA A 117 -19.63 0.16 -7.70
C ALA A 117 -19.54 0.08 -9.23
N MET A 118 -19.87 -1.09 -9.78
CA MET A 118 -19.83 -1.38 -11.22
C MET A 118 -21.17 -1.05 -11.88
N GLY A 119 -21.14 -0.31 -12.99
CA GLY A 119 -22.34 0.11 -13.72
C GLY A 119 -23.18 1.15 -12.97
N VAL A 120 -22.59 1.89 -12.02
CA VAL A 120 -23.29 2.95 -11.30
C VAL A 120 -23.24 4.24 -12.14
N PRO A 121 -24.38 4.88 -12.44
CA PRO A 121 -24.38 6.17 -13.13
C PRO A 121 -23.57 7.22 -12.35
N ALA A 122 -22.78 8.04 -13.05
CA ALA A 122 -21.90 9.03 -12.41
C ALA A 122 -22.64 9.97 -11.44
N GLY A 123 -23.86 10.38 -11.79
CA GLY A 123 -24.70 11.25 -10.95
C GLY A 123 -25.21 10.59 -9.65
N GLU A 124 -25.19 9.26 -9.57
CA GLU A 124 -25.67 8.52 -8.39
C GLU A 124 -24.54 7.98 -7.52
N LEU A 125 -23.31 7.91 -8.05
CA LEU A 125 -22.17 7.28 -7.40
C LEU A 125 -21.89 7.86 -6.01
N ALA A 126 -21.91 9.19 -5.88
CA ALA A 126 -21.66 9.86 -4.61
C ALA A 126 -22.69 9.49 -3.54
N THR A 127 -23.97 9.54 -3.90
CA THR A 127 -25.09 9.25 -3.00
C THR A 127 -25.04 7.79 -2.54
N ARG A 128 -24.87 6.85 -3.49
CA ARG A 128 -24.82 5.42 -3.18
C ARG A 128 -23.61 5.06 -2.31
N LEU A 129 -22.42 5.60 -2.61
CA LEU A 129 -21.23 5.36 -1.80
C LEU A 129 -21.36 5.97 -0.41
N THR A 130 -21.92 7.17 -0.28
CA THR A 130 -22.13 7.82 1.03
C THR A 130 -23.07 6.99 1.90
N ALA A 131 -24.18 6.51 1.33
CA ALA A 131 -25.11 5.64 2.05
C ALA A 131 -24.45 4.32 2.47
N ALA A 132 -23.69 3.68 1.58
CA ALA A 132 -23.02 2.41 1.84
C ALA A 132 -21.87 2.51 2.86
N THR A 133 -21.34 3.70 3.11
CA THR A 133 -20.14 3.92 3.93
C THR A 133 -20.38 4.84 5.13
N ALA A 134 -21.65 5.17 5.44
CA ALA A 134 -22.01 6.18 6.44
C ALA A 134 -21.34 5.97 7.82
N ASP A 135 -21.24 4.71 8.26
CA ASP A 135 -20.71 4.36 9.59
C ASP A 135 -19.25 3.89 9.57
N LEU A 136 -18.54 4.11 8.46
CA LEU A 136 -17.18 3.61 8.28
C LEU A 136 -16.18 4.75 8.04
N PRO A 137 -14.95 4.63 8.58
CA PRO A 137 -13.86 5.53 8.24
C PRO A 137 -13.52 5.38 6.76
N ARG A 138 -13.63 6.47 5.99
CA ARG A 138 -13.54 6.46 4.52
C ARG A 138 -12.16 6.05 4.03
N GLU A 139 -11.12 6.34 4.81
CA GLU A 139 -9.74 5.91 4.58
C GLU A 139 -9.56 4.39 4.64
N ARG A 140 -10.54 3.66 5.20
CA ARG A 140 -10.57 2.18 5.24
C ARG A 140 -11.54 1.58 4.22
N VAL A 141 -12.08 2.37 3.30
CA VAL A 141 -12.95 1.89 2.23
C VAL A 141 -12.18 1.83 0.92
N LEU A 142 -12.21 0.67 0.26
CA LEU A 142 -11.72 0.49 -1.11
C LEU A 142 -12.92 0.39 -2.06
N VAL A 143 -13.00 1.28 -3.05
CA VAL A 143 -14.03 1.24 -4.09
C VAL A 143 -13.47 0.64 -5.36
N LEU A 144 -14.06 -0.46 -5.85
CA LEU A 144 -13.78 -1.02 -7.16
C LEU A 144 -14.89 -0.54 -8.11
N THR A 145 -14.53 0.22 -9.15
CA THR A 145 -15.53 0.88 -10.02
C THR A 145 -15.05 0.97 -11.46
N ASP A 146 -15.98 1.09 -12.40
CA ASP A 146 -15.75 1.40 -13.81
C ASP A 146 -16.03 2.87 -14.16
N SER A 147 -16.41 3.68 -13.16
CA SER A 147 -16.60 5.12 -13.31
C SER A 147 -15.27 5.86 -13.41
N THR A 148 -15.21 6.81 -14.34
CA THR A 148 -14.06 7.72 -14.51
C THR A 148 -14.22 9.03 -13.74
N ASP A 149 -15.27 9.17 -12.91
CA ASP A 149 -15.47 10.36 -12.05
C ASP A 149 -14.55 10.33 -10.82
N PHE A 150 -13.25 10.43 -11.08
CA PHE A 150 -12.23 10.44 -10.04
C PHE A 150 -12.33 11.66 -9.12
N ALA A 151 -12.88 12.77 -9.61
CA ALA A 151 -13.06 13.97 -8.81
C ALA A 151 -14.04 13.71 -7.67
N THR A 152 -15.16 13.04 -7.94
CA THR A 152 -16.11 12.63 -6.91
C THR A 152 -15.51 11.64 -5.92
N LEU A 153 -14.81 10.60 -6.39
CA LEU A 153 -14.16 9.62 -5.49
C LEU A 153 -13.10 10.26 -4.58
N ARG A 154 -12.29 11.20 -5.11
CA ARG A 154 -11.32 11.96 -4.32
C ARG A 154 -11.97 12.87 -3.30
N ARG A 155 -13.06 13.56 -3.66
CA ARG A 155 -13.83 14.40 -2.72
C ARG A 155 -14.45 13.59 -1.60
N LEU A 156 -14.87 12.35 -1.88
CA LEU A 156 -15.34 11.44 -0.85
C LEU A 156 -14.22 10.99 0.08
N GLY A 157 -12.95 11.00 -0.34
CA GLY A 157 -11.81 10.59 0.48
C GLY A 157 -11.70 9.07 0.62
N VAL A 158 -12.20 8.33 -0.37
CA VAL A 158 -12.10 6.86 -0.43
C VAL A 158 -10.92 6.44 -1.31
N ALA A 159 -10.30 5.30 -1.00
CA ALA A 159 -9.38 4.66 -1.94
C ALA A 159 -10.20 4.02 -3.07
N PHE A 160 -9.69 4.03 -4.30
CA PHE A 160 -10.39 3.40 -5.42
C PHE A 160 -9.44 2.76 -6.42
N GLU A 161 -9.94 1.72 -7.09
CA GLU A 161 -9.29 1.04 -8.21
C GLU A 161 -10.25 1.01 -9.39
N LEU A 162 -9.75 1.38 -10.56
CA LEU A 162 -10.52 1.35 -11.79
C LEU A 162 -10.51 -0.08 -12.35
N LEU A 163 -11.70 -0.61 -12.59
CA LEU A 163 -11.92 -1.85 -13.31
C LEU A 163 -12.28 -1.55 -14.77
N PRO A 164 -12.01 -2.49 -15.70
CA PRO A 164 -12.55 -2.40 -17.04
C PRO A 164 -14.07 -2.23 -17.00
N ARG A 165 -14.62 -1.44 -17.94
CA ARG A 165 -16.07 -1.29 -18.07
C ARG A 165 -16.73 -2.63 -18.26
N TRP A 166 -17.85 -2.81 -17.55
CA TRP A 166 -18.68 -3.99 -17.74
C TRP A 166 -19.17 -4.04 -19.20
N PRO A 167 -19.15 -5.20 -19.86
CA PRO A 167 -19.65 -5.32 -21.22
C PRO A 167 -21.16 -5.09 -21.22
N ASP A 168 -21.59 -3.98 -21.83
CA ASP A 168 -22.99 -3.78 -22.17
C ASP A 168 -23.42 -4.82 -23.22
N ARG A 169 -24.63 -5.38 -23.04
CA ARG A 169 -25.26 -6.29 -24.02
C ARG A 169 -25.42 -5.55 -25.36
N GLY A 170 -24.40 -5.62 -26.21
CA GLY A 170 -24.40 -4.98 -27.53
C GLY A 170 -23.09 -4.29 -27.96
N ARG A 171 -22.12 -4.08 -27.06
CA ARG A 171 -20.80 -3.53 -27.42
C ARG A 171 -19.67 -4.47 -27.03
N ARG A 172 -18.94 -4.97 -28.03
CA ARG A 172 -17.78 -5.89 -27.89
C ARG A 172 -16.51 -5.24 -27.31
N ALA A 173 -16.54 -3.99 -26.85
CA ALA A 173 -15.34 -3.23 -26.48
C ALA A 173 -14.96 -3.32 -24.97
N GLY A 174 -15.39 -4.36 -24.26
CA GLY A 174 -15.15 -4.53 -22.82
C GLY A 174 -14.44 -5.85 -22.49
N ALA A 175 -13.78 -5.88 -21.33
CA ALA A 175 -13.28 -7.12 -20.74
C ALA A 175 -14.46 -8.06 -20.45
N GLY A 176 -14.25 -9.37 -20.61
CA GLY A 176 -15.28 -10.35 -20.27
C GLY A 176 -15.58 -10.37 -18.76
N PRO A 177 -16.79 -10.79 -18.33
CA PRO A 177 -17.12 -10.91 -16.90
C PRO A 177 -16.09 -11.72 -16.11
N GLU A 178 -15.58 -12.81 -16.67
CA GLU A 178 -14.55 -13.65 -16.03
C GLU A 178 -13.22 -12.92 -15.83
N GLU A 179 -12.81 -12.07 -16.77
CA GLU A 179 -11.59 -11.27 -16.66
C GLU A 179 -11.73 -10.23 -15.53
N ILE A 180 -12.89 -9.56 -15.46
CA ILE A 180 -13.19 -8.63 -14.37
C ILE A 180 -13.20 -9.37 -13.03
N ARG A 181 -13.82 -10.57 -12.94
CA ARG A 181 -13.78 -11.41 -11.73
C ARG A 181 -12.37 -11.81 -11.35
N ALA A 182 -11.53 -12.21 -12.30
CA ALA A 182 -10.15 -12.56 -12.05
C ALA A 182 -9.37 -11.36 -11.48
N ARG A 183 -9.57 -10.17 -12.05
CA ARG A 183 -8.95 -8.93 -11.57
C ARG A 183 -9.42 -8.54 -10.17
N VAL A 184 -10.72 -8.61 -9.90
CA VAL A 184 -11.27 -8.40 -8.55
C VAL A 184 -10.63 -9.36 -7.56
N ARG A 185 -10.55 -10.67 -7.88
CA ARG A 185 -9.91 -11.67 -7.02
C ARG A 185 -8.46 -11.32 -6.69
N VAL A 186 -7.66 -10.90 -7.68
CA VAL A 186 -6.27 -10.48 -7.47
C VAL A 186 -6.17 -9.25 -6.56
N LEU A 187 -6.98 -8.22 -6.82
CA LEU A 187 -7.00 -6.99 -6.03
C LEU A 187 -7.40 -7.27 -4.57
N LEU A 188 -8.42 -8.11 -4.37
CA LEU A 188 -8.89 -8.46 -3.03
C LEU A 188 -7.92 -9.40 -2.31
N ALA A 189 -7.23 -10.31 -3.00
CA ALA A 189 -6.26 -11.23 -2.38
C ALA A 189 -5.07 -10.50 -1.74
N GLY A 190 -4.60 -9.41 -2.37
CA GLY A 190 -3.50 -8.60 -1.85
C GLY A 190 -3.89 -7.64 -0.71
N ARG A 191 -5.18 -7.31 -0.59
CA ARG A 191 -5.69 -6.32 0.38
C ARG A 191 -6.44 -6.96 1.54
N ARG A 192 -7.12 -8.07 1.30
CA ARG A 192 -7.95 -8.85 2.24
C ARG A 192 -8.94 -7.98 3.01
N PRO A 193 -9.95 -7.39 2.33
CA PRO A 193 -10.98 -6.66 3.04
C PRO A 193 -11.74 -7.55 4.02
N LEU A 194 -12.19 -7.00 5.13
CA LEU A 194 -13.00 -7.76 6.10
C LEU A 194 -14.42 -8.01 5.58
N ARG A 195 -14.97 -7.09 4.78
CA ARG A 195 -16.30 -7.17 4.19
C ARG A 195 -16.29 -6.70 2.73
N ALA A 196 -17.21 -7.21 1.94
CA ALA A 196 -17.49 -6.73 0.60
C ALA A 196 -18.98 -6.39 0.45
N LEU A 197 -19.29 -5.36 -0.33
CA LEU A 197 -20.65 -4.90 -0.61
C LEU A 197 -20.77 -4.51 -2.09
N SER A 198 -21.92 -4.79 -2.70
CA SER A 198 -22.28 -4.27 -4.02
C SER A 198 -23.20 -3.06 -3.90
N VAL A 199 -22.92 -1.99 -4.65
CA VAL A 199 -23.82 -0.83 -4.83
C VAL A 199 -24.23 -0.60 -6.29
N GLY A 200 -23.65 -1.37 -7.21
CA GLY A 200 -23.89 -1.30 -8.65
C GLY A 200 -24.62 -2.53 -9.20
N GLN A 201 -25.03 -2.44 -10.46
CA GLN A 201 -25.86 -3.45 -11.12
C GLN A 201 -25.15 -4.80 -11.30
N HIS A 202 -23.81 -4.79 -11.34
CA HIS A 202 -23.01 -5.98 -11.63
C HIS A 202 -22.16 -6.46 -10.44
N GLY A 203 -22.22 -5.77 -9.30
CA GLY A 203 -21.36 -6.09 -8.16
C GLY A 203 -21.76 -7.38 -7.43
N ALA A 204 -23.06 -7.73 -7.39
CA ALA A 204 -23.55 -8.96 -6.77
C ALA A 204 -23.07 -10.20 -7.56
N GLU A 205 -23.22 -10.16 -8.88
CA GLU A 205 -22.70 -11.18 -9.79
C GLU A 205 -21.18 -11.37 -9.64
N LEU A 206 -20.43 -10.27 -9.52
CA LEU A 206 -18.98 -10.31 -9.33
C LEU A 206 -18.55 -10.91 -7.99
N LEU A 207 -19.35 -10.71 -6.94
CA LEU A 207 -19.09 -11.27 -5.62
C LEU A 207 -19.59 -12.73 -5.48
N GLY A 208 -20.33 -13.24 -6.46
CA GLY A 208 -20.99 -14.54 -6.36
C GLY A 208 -22.07 -14.57 -5.27
N ILE A 209 -22.66 -13.41 -4.95
CA ILE A 209 -23.77 -13.31 -4.01
C ILE A 209 -25.05 -13.41 -4.85
N GLU A 210 -25.84 -14.47 -4.64
CA GLU A 210 -27.15 -14.60 -5.25
C GLU A 210 -28.04 -13.41 -4.81
N ASP A 211 -28.70 -12.76 -5.78
CA ASP A 211 -29.62 -11.64 -5.54
C ASP A 211 -30.71 -12.08 -4.54
N GLY A 212 -30.56 -11.70 -3.28
CA GLY A 212 -31.54 -12.02 -2.22
C GLY A 212 -30.95 -12.29 -0.83
N ALA A 213 -29.65 -12.51 -0.69
CA ALA A 213 -29.03 -12.59 0.63
C ALA A 213 -28.79 -11.17 1.17
N GLU A 214 -29.66 -10.70 2.07
CA GLU A 214 -29.33 -9.53 2.90
C GLU A 214 -27.92 -9.75 3.50
N PRO A 215 -27.05 -8.73 3.51
CA PRO A 215 -25.71 -8.86 4.07
C PRO A 215 -25.85 -9.15 5.56
N GLY A 216 -25.78 -10.44 5.89
CA GLY A 216 -25.91 -10.95 7.24
C GLY A 216 -25.06 -10.11 8.18
N ARG A 217 -25.70 -9.51 9.18
CA ARG A 217 -25.04 -9.05 10.38
C ARG A 217 -24.38 -10.29 10.97
N GLY A 218 -23.11 -10.50 10.68
CA GLY A 218 -22.31 -11.55 11.29
C GLY A 218 -22.40 -11.40 12.80
N THR A 219 -23.20 -12.26 13.43
CA THR A 219 -23.22 -12.44 14.87
C THR A 219 -21.88 -13.05 15.24
N GLY A 220 -21.03 -12.25 15.88
CA GLY A 220 -19.85 -12.77 16.55
C GLY A 220 -20.27 -13.79 17.59
N SER A 221 -19.67 -14.98 17.52
CA SER A 221 -19.51 -15.90 18.64
C SER A 221 -18.02 -16.18 18.78
#